data_AF-A0A942LIV7-F1
#
_entry.id   AF-A0A942LIV7-F1
#
_cell.length_a   1.000
_cell.length_b   1.000
_cell.length_c   1.000
_cell.angle_alpha   90.00
_cell.angle_beta   90.00
_cell.angle_gamma   90.00
#
_symmetry.space_group_name_H-M   'P 1'
#
loop_
_entity.id
_entity.type
_entity.pdbx_description
1 polymer ?
#
loop_
_entity_poly.entity_id
_entity_poly.type
_entity_poly.pdbx_seq_one_letter_code
_entity_poly.pdbx_strand_id
1 'polypeptide(L)'
;MNIFFDPLVKEGAFLLTGEEAWHGVKVMRLKEGSIMHITDGNGKIFEAEIIGINKKNECAIMVKSVYKTHPPKNPSLHIAIAPTKSIDRFEWFLEKATECGITEITPIICENSERTVIKPERLEKIIVAAMKQSLRAWLPKLNPAVKFKTLITNVNCTKKLIAHCADDNKQTIEQACTKGDDTIIVIGPEGDFSPEEITLALEKSYIPISLGQYRLRTETAALFACITINNIISQK
;
A
#
# COMPACT_ATOMS: atom_id res chain seq x y z
N MET A 1 -20.25 5.16 6.53
CA MET A 1 -19.98 5.96 5.31
C MET A 1 -19.22 5.05 4.36
N ASN A 2 -19.65 4.91 3.10
CA ASN A 2 -18.94 4.12 2.10
C ASN A 2 -18.28 5.06 1.11
N ILE A 3 -17.06 4.72 0.67
CA ILE A 3 -16.32 5.48 -0.33
C ILE A 3 -16.21 4.64 -1.60
N PHE A 4 -16.45 5.26 -2.74
CA PHE A 4 -16.20 4.74 -4.08
C PHE A 4 -14.87 5.27 -4.60
N PHE A 5 -14.31 4.66 -5.64
CA PHE A 5 -13.02 5.09 -6.21
C PHE A 5 -13.10 5.26 -7.72
N ASP A 6 -12.77 6.45 -8.20
CA ASP A 6 -12.51 6.67 -9.63
C ASP A 6 -11.40 7.72 -9.78
N PRO A 7 -10.24 7.36 -10.37
CA PRO A 7 -9.11 8.28 -10.46
C PRO A 7 -9.37 9.47 -11.39
N LEU A 8 -10.44 9.44 -12.21
CA LEU A 8 -10.81 10.49 -13.15
C LEU A 8 -11.92 11.40 -12.61
N VAL A 9 -12.44 11.14 -11.41
CA VAL A 9 -13.49 11.95 -10.80
C VAL A 9 -13.05 13.40 -10.64
N LYS A 10 -13.94 14.33 -10.99
CA LYS A 10 -13.76 15.77 -10.89
C LYS A 10 -15.10 16.47 -10.72
N GLU A 11 -15.08 17.72 -10.30
CA GLU A 11 -16.30 18.54 -10.16
C GLU A 11 -17.08 18.64 -11.48
N GLY A 12 -18.41 18.68 -11.37
CA GLY A 12 -19.34 18.68 -12.48
C GLY A 12 -19.93 17.31 -12.82
N ALA A 13 -20.50 17.20 -14.01
CA ALA A 13 -21.13 15.97 -14.48
C ALA A 13 -20.09 14.89 -14.77
N PHE A 14 -20.30 13.69 -14.21
CA PHE A 14 -19.41 12.54 -14.38
C PHE A 14 -20.24 11.27 -14.59
N LEU A 15 -19.72 10.32 -15.35
CA LEU A 15 -20.35 9.02 -15.56
C LEU A 15 -19.51 7.96 -14.84
N LEU A 16 -20.01 7.47 -13.71
CA LEU A 16 -19.40 6.36 -13.00
C LEU A 16 -19.82 5.05 -13.69
N THR A 17 -18.84 4.22 -14.01
CA THR A 17 -19.04 2.97 -14.78
C THR A 17 -18.40 1.77 -14.07
N GLY A 18 -18.51 0.59 -14.68
CA GLY A 18 -17.78 -0.61 -14.24
C GLY A 18 -18.16 -1.10 -12.84
N GLU A 19 -17.15 -1.61 -12.11
CA GLU A 19 -17.32 -2.25 -10.81
C GLU A 19 -17.91 -1.31 -9.74
N GLU A 20 -17.52 -0.02 -9.75
CA GLU A 20 -18.01 0.96 -8.77
C GLU A 20 -19.49 1.29 -8.98
N ALA A 21 -19.90 1.51 -10.24
CA ALA A 21 -21.31 1.76 -10.55
C ALA A 21 -22.18 0.53 -10.20
N TRP A 22 -21.70 -0.66 -10.54
CA TRP A 22 -22.37 -1.91 -10.18
C TRP A 22 -22.49 -2.08 -8.66
N HIS A 23 -21.42 -1.79 -7.91
CA HIS A 23 -21.43 -1.83 -6.45
C HIS A 23 -22.46 -0.85 -5.87
N GLY A 24 -22.53 0.38 -6.39
CA GLY A 24 -23.51 1.37 -5.95
C GLY A 24 -24.96 0.94 -6.23
N VAL A 25 -25.24 0.49 -7.45
CA VAL A 25 -26.62 0.21 -7.89
C VAL A 25 -27.12 -1.17 -7.45
N LYS A 26 -26.30 -2.21 -7.54
CA LYS A 26 -26.73 -3.60 -7.29
C LYS A 26 -26.49 -4.06 -5.86
N VAL A 27 -25.33 -3.74 -5.30
CA VAL A 27 -24.97 -4.18 -3.95
C VAL A 27 -25.56 -3.22 -2.92
N MET A 28 -25.29 -1.93 -3.07
CA MET A 28 -25.77 -0.90 -2.14
C MET A 28 -27.19 -0.41 -2.43
N ARG A 29 -27.73 -0.72 -3.62
CA ARG A 29 -29.10 -0.34 -4.04
C ARG A 29 -29.37 1.17 -3.99
N LEU A 30 -28.34 1.97 -4.29
CA LEU A 30 -28.46 3.42 -4.41
C LEU A 30 -29.39 3.78 -5.57
N LYS A 31 -30.14 4.88 -5.40
CA LYS A 31 -31.12 5.40 -6.36
C LYS A 31 -30.77 6.83 -6.76
N GLU A 32 -31.42 7.35 -7.79
CA GLU A 32 -31.41 8.79 -8.09
C GLU A 32 -31.75 9.62 -6.85
N GLY A 33 -31.04 10.73 -6.67
CA GLY A 33 -31.07 11.57 -5.47
C GLY A 33 -30.16 11.08 -4.31
N SER A 34 -29.53 9.89 -4.42
CA SER A 34 -28.61 9.42 -3.38
C SER A 34 -27.28 10.17 -3.43
N ILE A 35 -26.73 10.48 -2.25
CA ILE A 35 -25.38 11.02 -2.10
C ILE A 35 -24.35 9.89 -2.05
N MET A 36 -23.23 10.09 -2.73
CA MET A 36 -22.07 9.21 -2.70
C MET A 36 -20.79 10.01 -2.48
N HIS A 37 -19.82 9.35 -1.83
CA HIS A 37 -18.49 9.89 -1.64
C HIS A 37 -17.53 9.12 -2.53
N ILE A 38 -16.76 9.83 -3.36
CA ILE A 38 -15.82 9.23 -4.31
C ILE A 38 -14.44 9.79 -4.05
N THR A 39 -13.43 8.94 -3.91
CA THR A 39 -12.04 9.38 -3.85
C THR A 39 -11.35 9.23 -5.21
N ASP A 40 -10.46 10.16 -5.52
CA ASP A 40 -9.55 10.10 -6.68
C ASP A 40 -8.28 9.29 -6.38
N GLY A 41 -8.10 8.84 -5.13
CA GLY A 41 -6.87 8.18 -4.68
C GLY A 41 -5.67 9.12 -4.53
N ASN A 42 -5.86 10.43 -4.72
CA ASN A 42 -4.83 11.47 -4.69
C ASN A 42 -5.09 12.51 -3.59
N GLY A 43 -5.74 12.07 -2.51
CA GLY A 43 -5.97 12.87 -1.32
C GLY A 43 -7.30 13.61 -1.28
N LYS A 44 -8.14 13.52 -2.32
CA LYS A 44 -9.46 14.15 -2.31
C LYS A 44 -10.57 13.11 -2.17
N ILE A 45 -11.61 13.51 -1.45
CA ILE A 45 -12.91 12.85 -1.42
C ILE A 45 -13.92 13.89 -1.88
N PHE A 46 -14.68 13.55 -2.90
CA PHE A 46 -15.73 14.38 -3.49
C PHE A 46 -17.09 13.91 -3.00
N GLU A 47 -18.01 14.85 -2.83
CA GLU A 47 -19.43 14.55 -2.63
C GLU A 47 -20.14 14.67 -3.99
N ALA A 48 -20.88 13.63 -4.36
CA ALA A 48 -21.64 13.59 -5.60
C ALA A 48 -23.06 13.08 -5.37
N GLU A 49 -24.00 13.57 -6.17
CA GLU A 49 -25.39 13.10 -6.18
C GLU A 49 -25.65 12.27 -7.44
N ILE A 50 -26.32 11.14 -7.31
CA ILE A 50 -26.77 10.34 -8.46
C ILE A 50 -27.92 11.07 -9.14
N ILE A 51 -27.71 11.54 -10.38
CA ILE A 51 -28.72 12.26 -11.17
C ILE A 51 -29.41 11.35 -12.20
N GLY A 52 -28.90 10.13 -12.42
CA GLY A 52 -29.51 9.18 -13.34
C GLY A 52 -28.83 7.81 -13.27
N ILE A 53 -29.60 6.74 -13.43
CA ILE A 53 -29.06 5.39 -13.60
C ILE A 53 -29.57 4.80 -14.91
N ASN A 54 -28.65 4.41 -15.79
CA ASN A 54 -29.04 3.87 -17.10
C ASN A 54 -29.35 2.35 -17.03
N LYS A 55 -29.85 1.80 -18.15
CA LYS A 55 -30.19 0.36 -18.26
C LYS A 55 -29.00 -0.59 -18.06
N LYS A 56 -27.76 -0.10 -18.23
CA LYS A 56 -26.52 -0.86 -17.98
C LYS A 56 -26.06 -0.75 -16.51
N ASN A 57 -26.79 -0.02 -15.66
CA ASN A 57 -26.43 0.31 -14.28
C ASN A 57 -25.19 1.22 -14.16
N GLU A 58 -24.90 2.02 -15.18
CA GLU A 58 -23.94 3.12 -15.07
C GLU A 58 -24.63 4.31 -14.40
N CYS A 59 -23.92 5.02 -13.53
CA CYS A 59 -24.46 6.13 -12.75
C CYS A 59 -24.01 7.46 -13.35
N ALA A 60 -24.95 8.23 -13.87
CA ALA A 60 -24.72 9.65 -14.09
C ALA A 60 -24.75 10.34 -12.72
N ILE A 61 -23.67 11.05 -12.39
CA ILE A 61 -23.51 11.73 -11.11
C ILE A 61 -23.18 13.20 -11.34
N MET A 62 -23.61 14.04 -10.41
CA MET A 62 -23.20 15.44 -10.32
C MET A 62 -22.26 15.60 -9.13
N VAL A 63 -20.99 15.81 -9.39
CA VAL A 63 -19.97 16.05 -8.36
C VAL A 63 -20.05 17.52 -7.94
N LYS A 64 -20.52 17.76 -6.70
CA LYS A 64 -20.87 19.10 -6.22
C LYS A 64 -19.66 19.87 -5.71
N SER A 65 -18.81 19.20 -4.94
CA SER A 65 -17.66 19.81 -4.28
C SER A 65 -16.68 18.76 -3.76
N VAL A 66 -15.50 19.22 -3.38
CA VAL A 66 -14.59 18.46 -2.53
C VAL A 66 -15.16 18.41 -1.10
N TYR A 67 -15.53 17.20 -0.65
CA TYR A 67 -15.98 16.93 0.71
C TYR A 67 -14.83 17.01 1.71
N LYS A 68 -13.68 16.42 1.36
CA LYS A 68 -12.51 16.38 2.23
C LYS A 68 -11.22 16.31 1.44
N THR A 69 -10.21 17.04 1.91
CA THR A 69 -8.83 16.99 1.41
C THR A 69 -7.93 16.45 2.51
N HIS A 70 -7.13 15.44 2.18
CA HIS A 70 -6.11 14.85 3.02
C HIS A 70 -4.74 15.29 2.51
N PRO A 71 -3.89 15.91 3.35
CA PRO A 71 -2.54 16.23 2.94
C PRO A 71 -1.78 14.93 2.57
N PRO A 72 -0.79 15.00 1.66
CA PRO A 72 0.09 13.89 1.39
C PRO A 72 0.74 13.41 2.68
N LYS A 73 0.95 12.09 2.79
CA LYS A 73 1.63 11.53 3.95
C LYS A 73 3.13 11.82 3.85
N ASN A 74 3.60 12.71 4.71
CA ASN A 74 5.01 13.03 4.91
C ASN A 74 5.29 13.00 6.42
N PRO A 75 6.20 12.15 6.92
CA PRO A 75 7.08 11.25 6.16
C PRO A 75 6.40 10.03 5.55
N SER A 76 7.04 9.43 4.54
CA SER A 76 6.56 8.28 3.79
C SER A 76 7.18 6.96 4.24
N LEU A 77 6.41 5.87 4.10
CA LEU A 77 6.88 4.51 4.30
C LEU A 77 6.77 3.71 3.02
N HIS A 78 7.90 3.16 2.58
CA HIS A 78 8.02 2.23 1.47
C HIS A 78 8.40 0.84 1.99
N ILE A 79 7.55 -0.17 1.74
CA ILE A 79 7.90 -1.56 2.02
C ILE A 79 8.21 -2.29 0.72
N ALA A 80 9.43 -2.76 0.60
CA ALA A 80 9.85 -3.65 -0.46
C ALA A 80 9.84 -5.08 0.07
N ILE A 81 8.96 -5.93 -0.45
CA ILE A 81 8.68 -7.25 0.13
C ILE A 81 8.71 -8.33 -0.95
N ALA A 82 9.36 -9.46 -0.66
CA ALA A 82 9.30 -10.60 -1.55
C ALA A 82 7.89 -11.22 -1.54
N PRO A 83 7.26 -11.47 -2.70
CA PRO A 83 6.00 -12.19 -2.76
C PRO A 83 6.14 -13.55 -2.07
N THR A 84 5.22 -13.84 -1.15
CA THR A 84 5.21 -15.11 -0.44
C THR A 84 4.83 -16.26 -1.39
N LYS A 85 5.22 -17.47 -1.02
CA LYS A 85 4.84 -18.70 -1.76
C LYS A 85 3.33 -18.75 -1.98
N SER A 86 2.58 -18.50 -0.91
CA SER A 86 1.12 -18.41 -0.89
C SER A 86 0.68 -16.99 -1.22
N ILE A 87 0.20 -16.76 -2.45
CA ILE A 87 -0.23 -15.43 -2.89
C ILE A 87 -1.26 -14.78 -1.94
N ASP A 88 -2.15 -15.57 -1.36
CA ASP A 88 -3.16 -15.10 -0.39
C ASP A 88 -2.55 -14.39 0.84
N ARG A 89 -1.34 -14.78 1.26
CA ARG A 89 -0.64 -14.11 2.39
C ARG A 89 -0.06 -12.77 1.96
N PHE A 90 0.43 -12.68 0.72
CA PHE A 90 0.88 -11.42 0.15
C PHE A 90 -0.29 -10.47 -0.05
N GLU A 91 -1.40 -10.96 -0.60
CA GLU A 91 -2.67 -10.26 -0.73
C GLU A 91 -3.19 -9.75 0.62
N TRP A 92 -3.17 -10.59 1.65
CA TRP A 92 -3.49 -10.20 3.02
C TRP A 92 -2.57 -9.09 3.54
N PHE A 93 -1.26 -9.18 3.29
CA PHE A 93 -0.34 -8.09 3.64
C PHE A 93 -0.69 -6.78 2.92
N LEU A 94 -1.01 -6.80 1.63
CA LEU A 94 -1.39 -5.60 0.88
C LEU A 94 -2.64 -4.94 1.48
N GLU A 95 -3.64 -5.74 1.82
CA GLU A 95 -4.86 -5.29 2.48
C GLU A 95 -4.52 -4.62 3.81
N LYS A 96 -3.79 -5.32 4.69
CA LYS A 96 -3.51 -4.82 6.05
C LYS A 96 -2.52 -3.66 6.08
N ALA A 97 -1.50 -3.66 5.23
CA ALA A 97 -0.59 -2.53 5.10
C ALA A 97 -1.33 -1.29 4.61
N THR A 98 -2.28 -1.45 3.69
CA THR A 98 -3.16 -0.36 3.22
C THR A 98 -4.02 0.19 4.36
N GLU A 99 -4.62 -0.67 5.18
CA GLU A 99 -5.35 -0.22 6.39
C GLU A 99 -4.44 0.51 7.38
N CYS A 100 -3.19 0.05 7.54
CA CYS A 100 -2.20 0.60 8.47
C CYS A 100 -1.45 1.84 7.95
N GLY A 101 -1.85 2.40 6.82
CA GLY A 101 -1.30 3.70 6.38
C GLY A 101 -0.03 3.61 5.55
N ILE A 102 0.32 2.47 4.93
CA ILE A 102 1.46 2.38 3.99
C ILE A 102 1.34 3.41 2.86
N THR A 103 2.47 3.91 2.37
CA THR A 103 2.53 4.85 1.24
C THR A 103 2.89 4.15 -0.06
N GLU A 104 3.89 3.27 -0.02
CA GLU A 104 4.43 2.62 -1.22
C GLU A 104 4.82 1.17 -0.95
N ILE A 105 4.56 0.29 -1.92
CA ILE A 105 4.91 -1.13 -1.87
C ILE A 105 5.62 -1.51 -3.17
N THR A 106 6.74 -2.22 -3.06
CA THR A 106 7.41 -2.83 -4.21
C THR A 106 7.59 -4.33 -3.99
N PRO A 107 6.98 -5.17 -4.83
CA PRO A 107 7.32 -6.59 -4.88
C PRO A 107 8.78 -6.76 -5.32
N ILE A 108 9.61 -7.40 -4.50
CA ILE A 108 11.02 -7.67 -4.83
C ILE A 108 11.26 -9.15 -5.15
N ILE A 109 12.13 -9.39 -6.12
CA ILE A 109 12.59 -10.74 -6.47
C ILE A 109 14.00 -10.91 -5.92
N CYS A 110 14.08 -11.67 -4.83
CA CYS A 110 15.31 -12.12 -4.17
C CYS A 110 15.76 -13.49 -4.71
N GLU A 111 17.00 -13.87 -4.43
CA GLU A 111 17.58 -15.16 -4.82
C GLU A 111 16.73 -16.36 -4.37
N ASN A 112 16.32 -16.37 -3.10
CA ASN A 112 15.53 -17.46 -2.50
C ASN A 112 14.00 -17.29 -2.67
N SER A 113 13.54 -16.49 -3.63
CA SER A 113 12.10 -16.26 -3.84
C SER A 113 11.44 -17.48 -4.46
N GLU A 114 10.45 -18.07 -3.77
CA GLU A 114 9.63 -19.15 -4.35
C GLU A 114 8.66 -18.61 -5.42
N ARG A 115 8.21 -17.37 -5.28
CA ARG A 115 7.28 -16.72 -6.21
C ARG A 115 7.93 -15.50 -6.85
N THR A 116 8.03 -15.53 -8.18
CA THR A 116 8.56 -14.42 -8.99
C THR A 116 7.50 -13.78 -9.89
N VAL A 117 6.36 -14.46 -10.08
CA VAL A 117 5.26 -13.99 -10.91
C VAL A 117 4.10 -13.54 -10.03
N ILE A 118 3.66 -12.29 -10.26
CA ILE A 118 2.51 -11.67 -9.64
C ILE A 118 1.52 -11.19 -10.71
N LYS A 119 0.29 -10.87 -10.32
CA LYS A 119 -0.75 -10.31 -11.19
C LYS A 119 -1.10 -8.90 -10.69
N PRO A 120 -0.42 -7.85 -11.19
CA PRO A 120 -0.56 -6.49 -10.66
C PRO A 120 -2.02 -6.02 -10.57
N GLU A 121 -2.84 -6.33 -11.57
CA GLU A 121 -4.24 -5.90 -11.64
C GLU A 121 -5.07 -6.48 -10.48
N ARG A 122 -4.76 -7.71 -10.04
CA ARG A 122 -5.43 -8.32 -8.88
C ARG A 122 -4.98 -7.66 -7.59
N LEU A 123 -3.70 -7.36 -7.46
CA LEU A 123 -3.14 -6.73 -6.27
C LEU A 123 -3.64 -5.29 -6.10
N GLU A 124 -3.74 -4.54 -7.20
CA GLU A 124 -4.32 -3.19 -7.23
C GLU A 124 -5.77 -3.20 -6.76
N LYS A 125 -6.58 -4.17 -7.21
CA LYS A 125 -7.97 -4.30 -6.72
C LYS A 125 -8.05 -4.50 -5.21
N ILE A 126 -7.13 -5.24 -4.62
CA ILE A 126 -7.07 -5.48 -3.18
C ILE A 126 -6.70 -4.19 -2.44
N ILE A 127 -5.72 -3.46 -2.94
CA ILE A 127 -5.31 -2.16 -2.38
C ILE A 127 -6.46 -1.14 -2.49
N VAL A 128 -7.15 -1.05 -3.63
CA VAL A 128 -8.32 -0.18 -3.82
C VAL A 128 -9.45 -0.56 -2.86
N ALA A 129 -9.75 -1.85 -2.71
CA ALA A 129 -10.78 -2.31 -1.78
C ALA A 129 -10.44 -1.94 -0.32
N ALA A 130 -9.18 -2.18 0.09
CA ALA A 130 -8.69 -1.84 1.42
C ALA A 130 -8.68 -0.32 1.67
N MET A 131 -8.30 0.48 0.68
CA MET A 131 -8.34 1.95 0.75
C MET A 131 -9.78 2.45 1.00
N LYS A 132 -10.75 1.94 0.23
CA LYS A 132 -12.17 2.29 0.38
C LYS A 132 -12.72 1.88 1.74
N GLN A 133 -12.43 0.66 2.20
CA GLN A 133 -12.85 0.14 3.51
C GLN A 133 -12.25 0.93 4.68
N SER A 134 -10.97 1.30 4.58
CA SER A 134 -10.27 2.10 5.60
C SER A 134 -10.53 3.61 5.50
N LEU A 135 -11.43 4.02 4.60
CA LEU A 135 -11.80 5.41 4.35
C LEU A 135 -10.62 6.34 4.01
N ARG A 136 -9.59 5.80 3.38
CA ARG A 136 -8.40 6.56 2.96
C ARG A 136 -8.70 7.29 1.64
N ALA A 137 -8.14 8.49 1.51
CA ALA A 137 -8.20 9.28 0.28
C ALA A 137 -6.96 9.12 -0.63
N TRP A 138 -5.91 8.47 -0.12
CA TRP A 138 -4.67 8.23 -0.83
C TRP A 138 -4.55 6.74 -1.14
N LEU A 139 -4.39 6.41 -2.42
CA LEU A 139 -4.12 5.06 -2.89
C LEU A 139 -2.63 4.76 -2.71
N PRO A 140 -2.25 3.73 -1.93
CA PRO A 140 -0.85 3.32 -1.86
C PRO A 140 -0.31 2.95 -3.23
N LYS A 141 0.90 3.40 -3.53
CA LYS A 141 1.56 3.10 -4.79
C LYS A 141 2.05 1.65 -4.78
N LEU A 142 1.59 0.84 -5.72
CA LEU A 142 2.14 -0.49 -5.99
C LEU A 142 3.08 -0.39 -7.20
N ASN A 143 4.37 -0.65 -7.00
CA ASN A 143 5.34 -0.66 -8.10
C ASN A 143 5.35 -2.02 -8.82
N PRO A 144 5.82 -2.06 -10.08
CA PRO A 144 6.14 -3.31 -10.75
C PRO A 144 7.15 -4.15 -9.95
N ALA A 145 7.05 -5.47 -10.07
CA ALA A 145 8.03 -6.37 -9.48
C ALA A 145 9.43 -6.09 -10.05
N VAL A 146 10.43 -6.05 -9.18
CA VAL A 146 11.81 -5.71 -9.54
C VAL A 146 12.80 -6.62 -8.83
N LYS A 147 13.97 -6.87 -9.43
CA LYS A 147 15.05 -7.61 -8.77
C LYS A 147 15.53 -6.84 -7.54
N PHE A 148 15.80 -7.55 -6.44
CA PHE A 148 16.29 -6.97 -5.19
C PHE A 148 17.47 -6.02 -5.41
N LYS A 149 18.52 -6.49 -6.10
CA LYS A 149 19.72 -5.71 -6.44
C LYS A 149 19.41 -4.38 -7.16
N THR A 150 18.44 -4.40 -8.09
CA THR A 150 18.04 -3.21 -8.84
C THR A 150 17.33 -2.21 -7.94
N LEU A 151 16.49 -2.65 -7.01
CA LEU A 151 15.83 -1.76 -6.07
C LEU A 151 16.84 -1.09 -5.12
N ILE A 152 17.65 -1.88 -4.41
CA ILE A 152 18.53 -1.35 -3.36
C ILE A 152 19.60 -0.38 -3.87
N THR A 153 19.92 -0.45 -5.17
CA THR A 153 20.87 0.44 -5.83
C THR A 153 20.25 1.79 -6.23
N ASN A 154 18.94 1.83 -6.49
CA ASN A 154 18.28 2.99 -7.11
C ASN A 154 17.36 3.77 -6.17
N VAL A 155 17.10 3.27 -4.95
CA VAL A 155 16.25 3.98 -3.99
C VAL A 155 17.01 5.08 -3.26
N ASN A 156 16.41 6.27 -3.25
CA ASN A 156 16.82 7.38 -2.41
C ASN A 156 15.77 7.60 -1.31
N CYS A 157 16.12 7.29 -0.07
CA CYS A 157 15.31 7.48 1.13
C CYS A 157 16.25 7.84 2.28
N THR A 158 15.75 8.62 3.23
CA THR A 158 16.50 9.05 4.40
C THR A 158 16.94 7.86 5.26
N LYS A 159 16.04 6.88 5.44
CA LYS A 159 16.33 5.63 6.15
C LYS A 159 16.12 4.43 5.25
N LYS A 160 17.11 3.55 5.23
CA LYS A 160 17.11 2.30 4.48
C LYS A 160 17.32 1.16 5.47
N LEU A 161 16.34 0.28 5.61
CA LEU A 161 16.33 -0.78 6.61
C LEU A 161 16.25 -2.15 5.93
N ILE A 162 16.92 -3.15 6.48
CA ILE A 162 16.83 -4.54 6.04
C ILE A 162 16.52 -5.44 7.23
N ALA A 163 15.45 -6.23 7.13
CA ALA A 163 15.12 -7.23 8.14
C ALA A 163 15.47 -8.63 7.61
N HIS A 164 16.42 -9.29 8.26
CA HIS A 164 16.90 -10.63 7.91
C HIS A 164 17.17 -11.46 9.18
N CYS A 165 17.34 -12.77 9.03
CA CYS A 165 17.53 -13.72 10.14
C CYS A 165 19.00 -14.00 10.49
N ALA A 166 19.98 -13.63 9.65
CA ALA A 166 21.41 -13.88 9.93
C ALA A 166 21.87 -13.29 11.28
N ASP A 167 22.78 -13.96 11.99
CA ASP A 167 23.29 -13.50 13.28
C ASP A 167 24.35 -12.40 13.13
N ASP A 168 23.92 -11.15 13.20
CA ASP A 168 24.77 -9.95 13.19
C ASP A 168 24.25 -8.86 14.14
N ASN A 169 24.98 -7.74 14.21
CA ASN A 169 24.63 -6.64 15.11
C ASN A 169 23.46 -5.82 14.53
N LYS A 170 22.25 -6.12 14.99
CA LYS A 170 21.00 -5.50 14.54
C LYS A 170 20.50 -4.43 15.49
N GLN A 171 19.92 -3.39 14.92
CA GLN A 171 19.20 -2.36 15.68
C GLN A 171 17.73 -2.74 15.85
N THR A 172 17.07 -2.25 16.89
CA THR A 172 15.61 -2.24 16.92
C THR A 172 15.08 -1.16 15.96
N ILE A 173 13.80 -1.23 15.59
CA ILE A 173 13.21 -0.23 14.68
C ILE A 173 13.32 1.19 15.29
N GLU A 174 13.11 1.31 16.59
CA GLU A 174 13.16 2.58 17.34
C GLU A 174 14.55 3.21 17.37
N GLN A 175 15.60 2.39 17.23
CA GLN A 175 16.98 2.85 17.13
C GLN A 175 17.32 3.29 15.70
N ALA A 176 16.74 2.63 14.70
CA ALA A 176 17.10 2.80 13.30
C ALA A 176 16.35 3.93 12.58
N CYS A 177 15.13 4.25 13.02
CA CYS A 177 14.29 5.31 12.43
C CYS A 177 13.75 6.27 13.49
N THR A 178 13.50 7.50 13.08
CA THR A 178 13.04 8.61 13.91
C THR A 178 11.92 9.38 13.21
N LYS A 179 11.28 10.28 13.95
CA LYS A 179 10.23 11.14 13.42
C LYS A 179 10.72 11.94 12.21
N GLY A 180 9.92 11.98 11.14
CA GLY A 180 10.24 12.73 9.92
C GLY A 180 11.10 11.98 8.91
N ASP A 181 11.51 10.74 9.18
CA ASP A 181 12.30 9.94 8.26
C ASP A 181 11.44 9.33 7.13
N ASP A 182 11.74 9.69 5.88
CA ASP A 182 11.32 8.90 4.73
C ASP A 182 12.06 7.56 4.74
N THR A 183 11.29 6.48 4.95
CA THR A 183 11.85 5.17 5.28
C THR A 183 11.49 4.14 4.23
N ILE A 184 12.50 3.43 3.73
CA ILE A 184 12.33 2.15 3.05
C ILE A 184 12.77 1.00 3.94
N ILE A 185 11.99 -0.08 3.96
CA ILE A 185 12.40 -1.35 4.53
C ILE A 185 12.27 -2.47 3.50
N VAL A 186 13.30 -3.32 3.39
CA VAL A 186 13.27 -4.55 2.60
C VAL A 186 13.00 -5.78 3.49
N ILE A 187 12.02 -6.59 3.09
CA ILE A 187 11.59 -7.83 3.75
C ILE A 187 11.77 -9.00 2.77
N GLY A 188 12.58 -9.98 3.18
CA GLY A 188 12.95 -11.13 2.35
C GLY A 188 11.86 -12.20 2.23
N PRO A 189 12.07 -13.19 1.35
CA PRO A 189 11.18 -14.34 1.20
C PRO A 189 11.26 -15.28 2.41
N GLU A 190 10.48 -16.36 2.40
CA GLU A 190 10.50 -17.37 3.46
C GLU A 190 11.89 -18.02 3.66
N GLY A 191 12.65 -18.15 2.56
CA GLY A 191 14.04 -18.60 2.53
C GLY A 191 15.07 -17.55 2.97
N ASP A 192 14.63 -16.36 3.34
CA ASP A 192 15.45 -15.19 3.69
C ASP A 192 16.37 -14.71 2.54
N PHE A 193 17.06 -13.59 2.76
CA PHE A 193 18.09 -13.09 1.85
C PHE A 193 19.32 -13.99 1.83
N SER A 194 20.01 -14.08 0.69
CA SER A 194 21.32 -14.72 0.65
C SER A 194 22.39 -13.86 1.36
N PRO A 195 23.51 -14.45 1.83
CA PRO A 195 24.61 -13.69 2.43
C PRO A 195 25.12 -12.58 1.50
N GLU A 196 25.14 -12.82 0.19
CA GLU A 196 25.53 -11.86 -0.84
C GLU A 196 24.53 -10.70 -0.95
N GLU A 197 23.23 -10.99 -0.86
CA GLU A 197 22.18 -9.97 -0.83
C GLU A 197 22.27 -9.09 0.42
N ILE A 198 22.51 -9.68 1.59
CA ILE A 198 22.70 -8.94 2.85
C ILE A 198 23.92 -8.04 2.73
N THR A 199 25.07 -8.60 2.33
CA THR A 199 26.33 -7.85 2.16
C THR A 199 26.14 -6.66 1.23
N LEU A 200 25.49 -6.88 0.08
CA LEU A 200 25.22 -5.82 -0.88
C LEU A 200 24.30 -4.74 -0.30
N ALA A 201 23.30 -5.09 0.51
CA ALA A 201 22.44 -4.11 1.17
C ALA A 201 23.24 -3.24 2.15
N LEU A 202 24.12 -3.85 2.94
CA LEU A 202 24.99 -3.12 3.88
C LEU A 202 25.93 -2.16 3.14
N GLU A 203 26.51 -2.58 2.01
CA GLU A 203 27.30 -1.70 1.13
C GLU A 203 26.50 -0.52 0.58
N LYS A 204 25.18 -0.68 0.43
CA LYS A 204 24.23 0.39 0.04
C LYS A 204 23.63 1.14 1.23
N SER A 205 24.27 1.02 2.40
CA SER A 205 23.91 1.71 3.64
C SER A 205 22.51 1.35 4.16
N TYR A 206 22.05 0.12 3.90
CA TYR A 206 20.90 -0.41 4.62
C TYR A 206 21.32 -0.79 6.03
N ILE A 207 20.50 -0.40 7.01
CA ILE A 207 20.71 -0.69 8.43
C ILE A 207 20.02 -2.03 8.73
N PRO A 208 20.75 -3.04 9.24
CA PRO A 208 20.17 -4.31 9.63
C PRO A 208 19.34 -4.13 10.91
N ILE A 209 18.10 -4.60 10.86
CA ILE A 209 17.16 -4.46 11.97
C ILE A 209 16.60 -5.80 12.45
N SER A 210 16.30 -5.86 13.74
CA SER A 210 15.56 -6.96 14.36
C SER A 210 14.08 -6.59 14.49
N LEU A 211 13.21 -7.57 14.22
CA LEU A 211 11.75 -7.46 14.39
C LEU A 211 11.26 -8.18 15.66
N GLY A 212 12.16 -8.47 16.59
CA GLY A 212 11.90 -9.18 17.83
C GLY A 212 12.64 -10.51 17.93
N GLN A 213 12.38 -11.25 19.02
CA GLN A 213 13.08 -12.50 19.35
C GLN A 213 12.57 -13.74 18.58
N TYR A 214 11.38 -13.66 18.00
CA TYR A 214 10.75 -14.78 17.32
C TYR A 214 10.89 -14.65 15.80
N ARG A 215 11.04 -15.79 15.13
CA ARG A 215 11.00 -15.83 13.67
C ARG A 215 9.57 -15.57 13.19
N LEU A 216 9.36 -14.41 12.59
CA LEU A 216 8.10 -14.03 11.96
C LEU A 216 8.01 -14.62 10.55
N ARG A 217 6.78 -14.88 10.07
CA ARG A 217 6.55 -15.11 8.64
C ARG A 217 6.72 -13.81 7.87
N THR A 218 7.03 -13.89 6.58
CA THR A 218 7.27 -12.72 5.69
C THR A 218 6.15 -11.68 5.76
N GLU A 219 4.89 -12.07 5.63
CA GLU A 219 3.74 -11.15 5.71
C GLU A 219 3.57 -10.53 7.10
N THR A 220 3.89 -11.29 8.15
CA THR A 220 3.80 -10.84 9.54
C THR A 220 4.93 -9.86 9.87
N ALA A 221 6.15 -10.15 9.43
CA ALA A 221 7.31 -9.27 9.54
C ALA A 221 7.04 -7.93 8.86
N ALA A 222 6.52 -7.97 7.63
CA ALA A 222 6.19 -6.78 6.88
C ALA A 222 5.07 -5.95 7.52
N LEU A 223 4.01 -6.59 8.02
CA LEU A 223 2.94 -5.87 8.72
C LEU A 223 3.43 -5.26 10.04
N PHE A 224 4.23 -6.01 10.81
CA PHE A 224 4.84 -5.50 12.05
C PHE A 224 5.69 -4.28 11.76
N ALA A 225 6.58 -4.35 10.76
CA ALA A 225 7.37 -3.21 10.33
C ALA A 225 6.49 -2.04 9.85
N CYS A 226 5.42 -2.32 9.09
CA CYS A 226 4.48 -1.30 8.62
C CYS A 226 3.90 -0.50 9.78
N ILE A 227 3.35 -1.18 10.78
CA ILE A 227 2.69 -0.55 11.93
C ILE A 227 3.73 0.20 12.79
N THR A 228 4.83 -0.45 13.14
CA THR A 228 5.85 0.12 14.04
C THR A 228 6.51 1.34 13.43
N ILE A 229 7.00 1.23 12.18
CA ILE A 229 7.65 2.35 11.50
C ILE A 229 6.65 3.48 11.27
N ASN A 230 5.43 3.21 10.79
CA ASN A 230 4.43 4.26 10.59
C ASN A 230 4.15 5.03 11.87
N ASN A 231 4.06 4.36 13.02
CA ASN A 231 3.85 5.01 14.30
C ASN A 231 5.05 5.88 14.70
N ILE A 232 6.28 5.44 14.47
CA ILE A 232 7.48 6.21 14.81
C ILE A 232 7.62 7.45 13.92
N ILE A 233 7.53 7.27 12.61
CA ILE A 233 7.77 8.37 11.66
C ILE A 233 6.65 9.41 11.70
N SER A 234 5.42 9.00 12.05
CA SER A 234 4.22 9.87 12.10
C SER A 234 3.91 10.44 13.48
N GLN A 235 4.71 10.17 14.52
CA GLN A 235 4.48 10.69 15.87
C GLN A 235 4.42 12.23 15.86
N LYS A 236 3.39 12.80 16.48
CA LYS A 236 3.25 14.26 16.66
C LYS A 236 4.16 14.75 17.77
#